data_AF-A0A3P9B0K4-F1
#
_entry.id   AF-A0A3P9B0K4-F1
#
_cell.length_a   1.000
_cell.length_b   1.000
_cell.length_c   1.000
_cell.angle_alpha   90.00
_cell.angle_beta   90.00
_cell.angle_gamma   90.00
#
_symmetry.space_group_name_H-M   'P 1'
#
loop_
_entity.id
_entity.type
_entity.pdbx_description
1 polymer ?
#
loop_
_entity_poly.entity_id
_entity_poly.type
_entity_poly.pdbx_seq_one_letter_code
_entity_poly.pdbx_strand_id
1 'polypeptide(L)'
;AAAKDAAVAALTAQGCTVDVSDLYAMKFKAAATTEDITGGVKTAADRYADQIKLAWEEGRIADNIKKEQEKLKEADLVIFQFPMYWSSVPAIMKGWMDRVLGCAYAQEKRYSEGIFKDKKAMLSFTTDCPESVYSDTGINGDINVTLWPLQVRSHYKQSQIFWDPATGSPESRSSMLEGWRTRLQNLCGEATVYFAPLDYFDKEKGFLLKPEVKEKYASNESGLTVGIHMGKPLPANSQTKAGL
;
A
#
# COMPACT_ATOMS: atom_id res chain seq x y z
N ALA A 1 12.04 -13.72 3.22
CA ALA A 1 11.90 -14.46 4.48
C ALA A 1 12.38 -13.63 5.68
N ALA A 2 13.69 -13.37 5.81
CA ALA A 2 14.29 -12.75 7.01
C ALA A 2 13.61 -11.46 7.52
N ALA A 3 13.30 -10.49 6.66
CA ALA A 3 12.63 -9.25 7.09
C ALA A 3 11.19 -9.48 7.63
N LYS A 4 10.47 -10.45 7.06
CA LYS A 4 9.16 -10.91 7.56
C LYS A 4 9.32 -11.62 8.90
N ASP A 5 10.28 -12.52 9.03
CA ASP A 5 10.52 -13.24 10.29
C ASP A 5 10.92 -12.28 11.42
N ALA A 6 11.75 -11.26 11.13
CA ALA A 6 12.10 -10.21 12.07
C ALA A 6 10.86 -9.39 12.52
N ALA A 7 9.97 -9.05 11.59
CA ALA A 7 8.71 -8.35 11.90
C ALA A 7 7.79 -9.19 12.79
N VAL A 8 7.58 -10.46 12.44
CA VAL A 8 6.77 -11.38 13.24
C VAL A 8 7.33 -11.50 14.66
N ALA A 9 8.62 -11.76 14.79
CA ALA A 9 9.26 -11.91 16.10
C ALA A 9 9.15 -10.63 16.95
N ALA A 10 9.49 -9.47 16.37
CA ALA A 10 9.50 -8.21 17.10
C ALA A 10 8.09 -7.74 17.52
N LEU A 11 7.08 -7.88 16.66
CA LEU A 11 5.71 -7.48 16.98
C LEU A 11 5.07 -8.46 17.98
N THR A 12 5.32 -9.76 17.84
CA THR A 12 4.84 -10.76 18.80
C THR A 12 5.44 -10.53 20.19
N ALA A 13 6.74 -10.20 20.26
CA ALA A 13 7.42 -9.88 21.53
C ALA A 13 6.85 -8.62 22.22
N GLN A 14 6.20 -7.73 21.47
CA GLN A 14 5.49 -6.56 21.98
C GLN A 14 4.05 -6.84 22.40
N GLY A 15 3.60 -8.09 22.30
CA GLY A 15 2.23 -8.51 22.64
C GLY A 15 1.21 -8.30 21.52
N CYS A 16 1.65 -8.00 20.29
CA CYS A 16 0.75 -7.95 19.15
C CYS A 16 0.36 -9.38 18.70
N THR A 17 -0.89 -9.56 18.31
CA THR A 17 -1.31 -10.72 17.49
C THR A 17 -0.81 -10.50 16.06
N VAL A 18 -0.11 -11.48 15.50
CA VAL A 18 0.47 -11.38 14.16
C VAL A 18 -0.01 -12.52 13.26
N ASP A 19 -0.81 -12.17 12.26
CA ASP A 19 -1.18 -13.06 11.16
C ASP A 19 -0.28 -12.87 9.94
N VAL A 20 -0.01 -13.96 9.23
CA VAL A 20 0.85 -13.96 8.04
C VAL A 20 0.09 -14.52 6.83
N SER A 21 0.09 -13.75 5.75
CA SER A 21 -0.32 -14.20 4.42
C SER A 21 0.89 -14.36 3.51
N ASP A 22 1.57 -15.51 3.61
CA ASP A 22 2.64 -15.87 2.68
C ASP A 22 2.01 -16.36 1.36
N LEU A 23 1.86 -15.43 0.42
CA LEU A 23 1.13 -15.65 -0.83
C LEU A 23 1.70 -16.83 -1.64
N TYR A 24 3.03 -17.03 -1.61
CA TYR A 24 3.66 -18.14 -2.31
C TYR A 24 3.41 -19.47 -1.61
N ALA A 25 3.56 -19.53 -0.28
CA ALA A 25 3.25 -20.73 0.50
C ALA A 25 1.77 -21.13 0.39
N MET A 26 0.88 -20.13 0.32
CA MET A 26 -0.56 -20.30 0.11
C MET A 26 -0.92 -20.71 -1.32
N LYS A 27 0.02 -20.66 -2.27
CA LYS A 27 -0.24 -20.79 -3.71
C LYS A 27 -1.38 -19.88 -4.16
N PHE A 28 -1.35 -18.63 -3.70
CA PHE A 28 -2.44 -17.69 -3.91
C PHE A 28 -2.70 -17.48 -5.40
N LYS A 29 -3.94 -17.71 -5.83
CA LYS A 29 -4.37 -17.43 -7.21
C LYS A 29 -4.36 -15.93 -7.46
N ALA A 30 -3.46 -15.45 -8.31
CA ALA A 30 -3.31 -14.02 -8.57
C ALA A 30 -4.37 -13.46 -9.53
N ALA A 31 -4.77 -14.23 -10.55
CA ALA A 31 -5.70 -13.77 -11.59
C ALA A 31 -7.12 -13.58 -11.02
N ALA A 32 -7.65 -12.37 -11.15
CA ALA A 32 -9.04 -12.07 -10.87
C ALA A 32 -9.92 -12.61 -12.01
N THR A 33 -10.79 -13.57 -11.73
CA THR A 33 -11.68 -14.19 -12.72
C THR A 33 -13.04 -14.51 -12.13
N THR A 34 -14.02 -14.85 -12.96
CA THR A 34 -15.38 -15.19 -12.51
C THR A 34 -15.44 -16.39 -11.54
N GLU A 35 -14.39 -17.19 -11.45
CA GLU A 35 -14.24 -18.23 -10.42
C GLU A 35 -14.17 -17.68 -8.99
N ASP A 36 -13.92 -16.38 -8.83
CA ASP A 36 -13.98 -15.70 -7.53
C ASP A 36 -15.43 -15.58 -7.00
N ILE A 37 -16.42 -15.93 -7.83
CA ILE A 37 -17.85 -15.84 -7.54
C ILE A 37 -18.42 -17.27 -7.39
N THR A 38 -18.78 -17.61 -6.17
CA THR A 38 -19.46 -18.86 -5.85
C THR A 38 -20.91 -18.83 -6.36
N GLY A 39 -21.38 -19.99 -6.85
CA GLY A 39 -22.70 -20.13 -7.47
C GLY A 39 -22.79 -19.53 -8.88
N GLY A 40 -21.67 -19.10 -9.46
CA GLY A 40 -21.61 -18.56 -10.82
C GLY A 40 -22.08 -17.10 -10.93
N VAL A 41 -21.89 -16.54 -12.13
CA VAL A 41 -22.33 -15.18 -12.45
C VAL A 41 -23.83 -15.19 -12.70
N LYS A 42 -24.58 -14.37 -11.94
CA LYS A 42 -26.05 -14.28 -12.06
C LYS A 42 -26.51 -13.27 -13.11
N THR A 43 -25.69 -12.28 -13.43
CA THR A 43 -26.05 -11.18 -14.33
C THR A 43 -25.24 -11.26 -15.62
N ALA A 44 -25.84 -10.87 -16.74
CA ALA A 44 -25.10 -10.61 -17.98
C ALA A 44 -24.28 -9.30 -17.91
N ALA A 45 -23.88 -8.85 -16.71
CA ALA A 45 -23.04 -7.66 -16.59
C ALA A 45 -21.70 -7.96 -17.27
N ASP A 46 -21.31 -7.14 -18.24
CA ASP A 46 -20.11 -7.41 -19.05
C ASP A 46 -18.79 -7.21 -18.29
N ARG A 47 -18.84 -6.63 -17.09
CA ARG A 47 -17.66 -6.18 -16.33
C ARG A 47 -17.50 -6.95 -15.03
N TYR A 48 -16.30 -7.51 -14.82
CA TYR A 48 -15.92 -8.20 -13.58
C TYR A 48 -16.19 -7.36 -12.32
N ALA A 49 -15.96 -6.05 -12.37
CA ALA A 49 -16.18 -5.14 -11.23
C ALA A 49 -17.64 -5.12 -10.74
N ASP A 50 -18.60 -5.16 -11.64
CA ASP A 50 -20.02 -5.15 -11.28
C ASP A 50 -20.46 -6.52 -10.73
N GLN A 51 -19.92 -7.60 -11.31
CA GLN A 51 -20.18 -8.96 -10.87
C GLN A 51 -19.61 -9.25 -9.47
N ILE A 52 -18.36 -8.82 -9.20
CA ILE A 52 -17.71 -9.03 -7.91
C ILE A 52 -18.36 -8.18 -6.82
N LYS A 53 -18.84 -6.98 -7.14
CA LYS A 53 -19.64 -6.15 -6.22
C LYS A 53 -20.88 -6.90 -5.74
N LEU A 54 -21.71 -7.36 -6.69
CA LEU A 54 -22.95 -8.07 -6.37
C LEU A 54 -22.66 -9.37 -5.60
N ALA A 55 -21.64 -10.11 -6.02
CA ALA A 55 -21.24 -11.34 -5.32
C ALA A 55 -20.80 -11.05 -3.88
N TRP A 56 -20.14 -9.92 -3.62
CA TRP A 56 -19.74 -9.50 -2.29
C TRP A 56 -20.93 -9.13 -1.41
N GLU A 57 -21.88 -8.35 -1.93
CA GLU A 57 -23.12 -7.97 -1.24
C GLU A 57 -23.98 -9.19 -0.87
N GLU A 58 -23.99 -10.22 -1.72
CA GLU A 58 -24.72 -11.47 -1.49
C GLU A 58 -23.92 -12.53 -0.70
N GLY A 59 -22.69 -12.22 -0.25
CA GLY A 59 -21.86 -13.16 0.51
C GLY A 59 -21.33 -14.34 -0.32
N ARG A 60 -21.32 -14.23 -1.66
CA ARG A 60 -20.94 -15.27 -2.63
C ARG A 60 -19.50 -15.16 -3.14
N ILE A 61 -18.64 -14.42 -2.47
CA ILE A 61 -17.22 -14.37 -2.82
C ILE A 61 -16.50 -15.65 -2.39
N ALA A 62 -15.49 -16.07 -3.15
CA ALA A 62 -14.65 -17.22 -2.84
C ALA A 62 -14.04 -17.14 -1.43
N ASP A 63 -14.00 -18.29 -0.74
CA ASP A 63 -13.58 -18.36 0.67
C ASP A 63 -12.14 -17.90 0.91
N ASN A 64 -11.25 -18.11 -0.06
CA ASN A 64 -9.88 -17.62 0.05
C ASN A 64 -9.80 -16.08 0.07
N ILE A 65 -10.69 -15.39 -0.63
CA ILE A 65 -10.78 -13.92 -0.58
C ILE A 65 -11.41 -13.48 0.75
N LYS A 66 -12.49 -14.15 1.20
CA LYS A 66 -13.16 -13.84 2.47
C LYS A 66 -12.20 -13.90 3.66
N LYS A 67 -11.40 -14.97 3.77
CA LYS A 67 -10.41 -15.15 4.84
C LYS A 67 -9.37 -14.02 4.87
N GLU A 68 -8.92 -13.56 3.71
CA GLU A 68 -7.98 -12.44 3.64
C GLU A 68 -8.65 -11.11 4.00
N GLN A 69 -9.92 -10.92 3.61
CA GLN A 69 -10.70 -9.76 4.05
C GLN A 69 -10.96 -9.74 5.56
N GLU A 70 -11.15 -10.91 6.18
CA GLU A 70 -11.29 -11.06 7.64
C GLU A 70 -10.01 -10.63 8.36
N LYS A 71 -8.84 -11.12 7.93
CA LYS A 71 -7.55 -10.66 8.45
C LYS A 71 -7.39 -9.14 8.33
N LEU A 72 -7.78 -8.56 7.20
CA LEU A 72 -7.71 -7.11 7.02
C LEU A 72 -8.66 -6.37 7.95
N LYS A 73 -9.88 -6.90 8.22
CA LYS A 73 -10.83 -6.32 9.16
C LYS A 73 -10.29 -6.32 10.59
N GLU A 74 -9.57 -7.37 10.98
CA GLU A 74 -9.00 -7.50 12.32
C GLU A 74 -7.69 -6.72 12.50
N ALA A 75 -6.91 -6.54 11.43
CA ALA A 75 -5.60 -5.89 11.53
C ALA A 75 -5.70 -4.37 11.76
N ASP A 76 -4.96 -3.87 12.75
CA ASP A 76 -4.70 -2.44 12.96
C ASP A 76 -3.57 -1.90 12.05
N LEU A 77 -2.61 -2.79 11.72
CA LEU A 77 -1.45 -2.50 10.89
C LEU A 77 -1.25 -3.62 9.86
N VAL A 78 -1.10 -3.25 8.59
CA VAL A 78 -0.78 -4.16 7.49
C VAL A 78 0.61 -3.85 6.93
N ILE A 79 1.54 -4.82 7.00
CA ILE A 79 2.88 -4.70 6.43
C ILE A 79 2.95 -5.50 5.12
N PHE A 80 3.16 -4.82 4.01
CA PHE A 80 3.41 -5.45 2.72
C PHE A 80 4.91 -5.69 2.55
N GLN A 81 5.35 -6.93 2.78
CA GLN A 81 6.74 -7.34 2.55
C GLN A 81 6.93 -7.92 1.15
N PHE A 82 7.79 -7.32 0.31
CA PHE A 82 8.05 -7.83 -1.05
C PHE A 82 9.42 -7.43 -1.60
N PRO A 83 9.98 -8.17 -2.58
CA PRO A 83 10.98 -7.61 -3.47
C PRO A 83 10.32 -6.72 -4.53
N MET A 84 10.85 -5.52 -4.77
CA MET A 84 10.37 -4.66 -5.85
C MET A 84 10.72 -5.32 -7.20
N TYR A 85 9.71 -5.55 -8.03
CA TYR A 85 9.87 -6.06 -9.39
C TYR A 85 9.24 -5.08 -10.37
N TRP A 86 10.01 -4.68 -11.38
CA TRP A 86 9.56 -3.74 -12.42
C TRP A 86 8.90 -2.48 -11.84
N SER A 87 9.58 -1.85 -10.87
CA SER A 87 9.11 -0.64 -10.19
C SER A 87 7.72 -0.80 -9.53
N SER A 88 7.37 -2.02 -9.12
CA SER A 88 6.08 -2.35 -8.53
C SER A 88 6.18 -3.53 -7.56
N VAL A 89 5.02 -3.94 -7.03
CA VAL A 89 4.88 -5.19 -6.26
C VAL A 89 4.93 -6.40 -7.20
N PRO A 90 5.34 -7.59 -6.72
CA PRO A 90 5.27 -8.83 -7.50
C PRO A 90 3.85 -9.12 -7.98
N ALA A 91 3.72 -9.77 -9.15
CA ALA A 91 2.42 -10.06 -9.76
C ALA A 91 1.45 -10.80 -8.82
N ILE A 92 1.95 -11.71 -7.97
CA ILE A 92 1.13 -12.42 -6.99
C ILE A 92 0.55 -11.49 -5.92
N MET A 93 1.31 -10.48 -5.48
CA MET A 93 0.85 -9.46 -4.54
C MET A 93 -0.11 -8.48 -5.23
N LYS A 94 0.16 -8.10 -6.49
CA LYS A 94 -0.78 -7.30 -7.27
C LYS A 94 -2.12 -8.02 -7.44
N GLY A 95 -2.09 -9.31 -7.75
CA GLY A 95 -3.29 -10.14 -7.84
C GLY A 95 -4.03 -10.29 -6.51
N TRP A 96 -3.30 -10.39 -5.38
CA TRP A 96 -3.91 -10.32 -4.06
C TRP A 96 -4.60 -8.98 -3.82
N MET A 97 -3.96 -7.85 -4.18
CA MET A 97 -4.58 -6.53 -4.08
C MET A 97 -5.84 -6.44 -4.95
N ASP A 98 -5.78 -6.93 -6.19
CA ASP A 98 -6.90 -6.88 -7.12
C ASP A 98 -8.10 -7.72 -6.64
N ARG A 99 -7.86 -8.94 -6.15
CA ARG A 99 -8.93 -9.85 -5.70
C ARG A 99 -9.48 -9.46 -4.33
N VAL A 100 -8.61 -9.12 -3.37
CA VAL A 100 -9.00 -8.87 -1.97
C VAL A 100 -9.48 -7.44 -1.77
N LEU A 101 -8.74 -6.45 -2.30
CA LEU A 101 -9.08 -5.03 -2.17
C LEU A 101 -10.00 -4.55 -3.28
N GLY A 102 -10.05 -5.20 -4.44
CA GLY A 102 -10.98 -4.85 -5.52
C GLY A 102 -12.44 -4.89 -5.06
N CYS A 103 -12.81 -5.83 -4.19
CA CYS A 103 -14.12 -5.89 -3.55
C CYS A 103 -14.39 -4.67 -2.64
N ALA A 104 -13.35 -4.08 -2.05
CA ALA A 104 -13.50 -2.91 -1.19
C ALA A 104 -13.89 -1.65 -1.98
N TYR A 105 -13.41 -1.53 -3.21
CA TYR A 105 -13.79 -0.44 -4.13
C TYR A 105 -15.21 -0.58 -4.70
N ALA A 106 -15.84 -1.75 -4.52
CA ALA A 106 -17.26 -1.92 -4.81
C ALA A 106 -18.14 -1.13 -3.82
N GLN A 107 -17.59 -0.77 -2.66
CA GLN A 107 -18.24 0.15 -1.72
C GLN A 107 -18.14 1.58 -2.28
N GLU A 108 -19.20 2.37 -2.12
CA GLU A 108 -19.23 3.77 -2.58
C GLU A 108 -18.20 4.68 -1.86
N LYS A 109 -17.56 4.15 -0.82
CA LYS A 109 -16.59 4.85 0.02
C LYS A 109 -15.17 4.72 -0.56
N ARG A 110 -14.51 5.87 -0.81
CA ARG A 110 -13.18 5.95 -1.43
C ARG A 110 -12.12 6.42 -0.43
N TYR A 111 -10.88 5.96 -0.61
CA TYR A 111 -9.70 6.44 0.13
C TYR A 111 -9.88 6.37 1.64
N SER A 112 -9.76 7.50 2.35
CA SER A 112 -9.96 7.62 3.81
C SER A 112 -11.37 7.28 4.29
N GLU A 113 -12.32 7.01 3.40
CA GLU A 113 -13.66 6.52 3.78
C GLU A 113 -13.80 4.99 3.62
N GLY A 114 -12.84 4.32 2.96
CA GLY A 114 -12.93 2.89 2.59
C GLY A 114 -12.60 1.91 3.73
N ILE A 115 -12.40 0.64 3.38
CA ILE A 115 -12.13 -0.46 4.35
C ILE A 115 -10.89 -0.24 5.22
N PHE A 116 -10.01 0.69 4.82
CA PHE A 116 -8.78 1.04 5.50
C PHE A 116 -8.85 2.35 6.29
N LYS A 117 -10.02 2.96 6.43
CA LYS A 117 -10.20 4.27 7.08
C LYS A 117 -9.45 4.40 8.41
N ASP A 118 -9.54 3.39 9.27
CA ASP A 118 -8.92 3.41 10.60
C ASP A 118 -7.69 2.50 10.70
N LYS A 119 -7.18 2.04 9.55
CA LYS A 119 -6.09 1.05 9.47
C LYS A 119 -4.83 1.70 8.95
N LYS A 120 -3.69 1.28 9.51
CA LYS A 120 -2.37 1.73 9.06
C LYS A 120 -1.78 0.70 8.12
N ALA A 121 -1.07 1.16 7.10
CA ALA A 121 -0.36 0.29 6.17
C ALA A 121 1.12 0.68 6.11
N MET A 122 1.99 -0.25 5.71
CA MET A 122 3.39 0.06 5.44
C MET A 122 3.90 -0.81 4.30
N LEU A 123 4.66 -0.21 3.39
CA LEU A 123 5.44 -0.96 2.42
C LEU A 123 6.81 -1.28 3.02
N SER A 124 7.20 -2.55 3.02
CA SER A 124 8.52 -3.02 3.42
C SER A 124 9.12 -3.79 2.24
N PHE A 125 10.14 -3.27 1.58
CA PHE A 125 10.61 -3.90 0.35
C PHE A 125 12.11 -3.80 0.12
N THR A 126 12.61 -4.73 -0.69
CA THR A 126 13.99 -4.77 -1.14
C THR A 126 14.07 -4.26 -2.57
N THR A 127 15.14 -3.53 -2.91
CA THR A 127 15.47 -3.16 -4.29
C THR A 127 16.62 -4.00 -4.82
N ASP A 128 16.84 -3.95 -6.13
CA ASP A 128 18.02 -4.50 -6.80
C ASP A 128 19.15 -3.48 -6.96
N CYS A 129 18.85 -2.18 -6.79
CA CYS A 129 19.82 -1.09 -6.93
C CYS A 129 20.00 -0.29 -5.63
N PRO A 130 21.17 0.33 -5.41
CA PRO A 130 21.40 1.26 -4.30
C PRO A 130 20.45 2.47 -4.32
N GLU A 131 20.29 3.13 -3.18
CA GLU A 131 19.45 4.32 -3.01
C GLU A 131 19.73 5.43 -4.03
N SER A 132 21.01 5.66 -4.37
CA SER A 132 21.43 6.70 -5.31
C SER A 132 20.78 6.57 -6.70
N VAL A 133 20.50 5.34 -7.13
CA VAL A 133 19.88 5.03 -8.42
C VAL A 133 18.41 5.48 -8.46
N TYR A 134 17.77 5.60 -7.29
CA TYR A 134 16.38 6.06 -7.12
C TYR A 134 16.26 7.49 -6.58
N SER A 135 17.33 8.28 -6.71
CA SER A 135 17.30 9.71 -6.42
C SER A 135 16.62 10.51 -7.54
N ASP A 136 16.42 11.81 -7.33
CA ASP A 136 15.91 12.75 -8.34
C ASP A 136 16.81 12.89 -9.59
N THR A 137 18.05 12.43 -9.51
CA THR A 137 19.04 12.42 -10.59
C THR A 137 19.48 11.00 -10.99
N GLY A 138 18.93 9.98 -10.32
CA GLY A 138 19.22 8.58 -10.59
C GLY A 138 18.47 8.05 -11.83
N ILE A 139 19.05 7.05 -12.49
CA ILE A 139 18.48 6.50 -13.74
C ILE A 139 17.12 5.82 -13.54
N ASN A 140 16.81 5.31 -12.34
CA ASN A 140 15.51 4.73 -12.03
C ASN A 140 14.48 5.80 -11.61
N GLY A 141 14.91 7.05 -11.46
CA GLY A 141 14.08 8.19 -11.07
C GLY A 141 13.72 8.20 -9.58
N ASP A 142 13.12 9.31 -9.16
CA ASP A 142 12.72 9.55 -7.76
C ASP A 142 11.75 8.46 -7.26
N ILE A 143 12.18 7.73 -6.23
CA ILE A 143 11.39 6.69 -5.56
C ILE A 143 10.01 7.18 -5.12
N ASN A 144 9.84 8.46 -4.80
CA ASN A 144 8.56 9.02 -4.40
C ASN A 144 7.50 8.90 -5.51
N VAL A 145 7.91 8.98 -6.78
CA VAL A 145 7.04 8.78 -7.95
C VAL A 145 6.62 7.33 -8.06
N THR A 146 7.55 6.40 -7.84
CA THR A 146 7.29 4.95 -7.88
C THR A 146 6.34 4.50 -6.76
N LEU A 147 6.48 5.08 -5.57
CA LEU A 147 5.66 4.70 -4.41
C LEU A 147 4.24 5.26 -4.45
N TRP A 148 4.04 6.41 -5.09
CA TRP A 148 2.72 7.06 -5.18
C TRP A 148 1.56 6.13 -5.62
N PRO A 149 1.68 5.33 -6.70
CA PRO A 149 0.60 4.40 -7.09
C PRO A 149 0.45 3.18 -6.16
N LEU A 150 1.48 2.83 -5.39
CA LEU A 150 1.48 1.66 -4.50
C LEU A 150 0.91 2.00 -3.11
N GLN A 151 1.12 3.23 -2.65
CA GLN A 151 0.54 3.74 -1.43
C GLN A 151 -0.90 4.18 -1.72
N VAL A 152 -1.86 3.28 -1.53
CA VAL A 152 -3.28 3.47 -1.79
C VAL A 152 -3.88 4.57 -0.91
N ARG A 153 -3.57 5.85 -1.18
CA ARG A 153 -4.06 7.10 -0.54
C ARG A 153 -4.76 6.94 0.83
N SER A 154 -4.09 6.28 1.77
CA SER A 154 -4.66 5.90 3.06
C SER A 154 -3.54 5.59 4.06
N HIS A 155 -3.40 6.42 5.08
CA HIS A 155 -2.65 6.20 6.34
C HIS A 155 -1.42 5.27 6.29
N TYR A 156 -0.53 5.47 5.30
CA TYR A 156 0.71 4.72 5.22
C TYR A 156 1.71 5.25 6.25
N LYS A 157 2.29 4.37 7.04
CA LYS A 157 3.57 4.61 7.73
C LYS A 157 4.65 4.82 6.69
N GLN A 158 5.73 5.49 7.07
CA GLN A 158 6.92 5.61 6.23
C GLN A 158 7.35 4.23 5.72
N SER A 159 7.69 4.09 4.43
CA SER A 159 8.12 2.80 3.88
C SER A 159 9.44 2.33 4.53
N GLN A 160 9.62 1.03 4.68
CA GLN A 160 10.91 0.41 4.98
C GLN A 160 11.55 -0.04 3.67
N ILE A 161 12.69 0.54 3.30
CA ILE A 161 13.40 0.21 2.06
C ILE A 161 14.74 -0.42 2.40
N PHE A 162 14.98 -1.61 1.87
CA PHE A 162 16.24 -2.31 1.95
C PHE A 162 16.94 -2.16 0.59
N TRP A 163 17.90 -1.23 0.53
CA TRP A 163 18.61 -0.90 -0.70
C TRP A 163 19.66 -1.95 -1.05
N ASP A 164 19.50 -2.61 -2.20
CA ASP A 164 20.44 -3.60 -2.76
C ASP A 164 21.04 -4.60 -1.73
N PRO A 165 20.21 -5.39 -1.04
CA PRO A 165 20.70 -6.40 -0.11
C PRO A 165 21.41 -7.56 -0.83
N ALA A 166 21.20 -7.71 -2.15
CA ALA A 166 21.73 -8.80 -2.95
C ALA A 166 23.24 -8.66 -3.19
N THR A 167 23.73 -7.44 -3.46
CA THR A 167 25.17 -7.19 -3.60
C THR A 167 25.86 -6.80 -2.29
N GLY A 168 25.09 -6.45 -1.26
CA GLY A 168 25.62 -6.08 0.05
C GLY A 168 26.42 -7.20 0.76
N SER A 169 27.29 -6.83 1.70
CA SER A 169 28.01 -7.79 2.54
C SER A 169 27.08 -8.47 3.58
N PRO A 170 27.47 -9.60 4.18
CA PRO A 170 26.74 -10.20 5.30
C PRO A 170 26.50 -9.23 6.47
N GLU A 171 27.47 -8.38 6.76
CA GLU A 171 27.42 -7.36 7.82
C GLU A 171 26.40 -6.28 7.45
N SER A 172 26.41 -5.82 6.19
CA SER A 172 25.43 -4.86 5.69
C SER A 172 23.99 -5.39 5.80
N ARG A 173 23.75 -6.64 5.36
CA ARG A 173 22.44 -7.29 5.51
C ARG A 173 22.03 -7.45 6.97
N SER A 174 22.98 -7.76 7.85
CA SER A 174 22.72 -7.89 9.29
C SER A 174 22.34 -6.56 9.91
N SER A 175 23.05 -5.48 9.54
CA SER A 175 22.77 -4.11 9.96
C SER A 175 21.38 -3.64 9.50
N MET A 176 21.01 -3.92 8.23
CA MET A 176 19.68 -3.65 7.70
C MET A 176 18.58 -4.33 8.53
N LEU A 177 18.75 -5.61 8.87
CA LEU A 177 17.80 -6.35 9.70
C LEU A 177 17.73 -5.81 11.13
N GLU A 178 18.85 -5.36 11.69
CA GLU A 178 18.87 -4.80 13.04
C GLU A 178 18.22 -3.42 13.12
N GLY A 179 18.46 -2.56 12.12
CA GLY A 179 17.72 -1.32 11.95
C GLY A 179 16.22 -1.56 11.82
N TRP A 180 15.82 -2.61 11.09
CA TRP A 180 14.43 -3.00 10.98
C TRP A 180 13.82 -3.43 12.32
N ARG A 181 14.51 -4.29 13.08
CA ARG A 181 14.07 -4.69 14.44
C ARG A 181 13.94 -3.50 15.38
N THR A 182 14.90 -2.58 15.34
CA THR A 182 14.89 -1.36 16.17
C THR A 182 13.68 -0.51 15.85
N ARG A 183 13.42 -0.27 14.56
CA ARG A 183 12.26 0.52 14.11
C ARG A 183 10.94 -0.11 14.53
N LEU A 184 10.82 -1.44 14.42
CA LEU A 184 9.63 -2.19 14.79
C LEU A 184 9.20 -2.00 16.25
N GLN A 185 10.12 -1.63 17.16
CA GLN A 185 9.81 -1.38 18.57
C GLN A 185 8.90 -0.16 18.79
N ASN A 186 8.91 0.81 17.87
CA ASN A 186 8.13 2.05 17.98
C ASN A 186 7.19 2.28 16.79
N LEU A 187 7.05 1.28 15.91
CA LEU A 187 6.32 1.40 14.65
C LEU A 187 4.87 1.87 14.85
N CYS A 188 4.18 1.40 15.89
CA CYS A 188 2.80 1.79 16.19
C CYS A 188 2.63 3.31 16.42
N GLY A 189 3.63 3.95 17.03
CA GLY A 189 3.66 5.37 17.37
C GLY A 189 4.12 6.30 16.24
N GLU A 190 4.72 5.78 15.16
CA GLU A 190 5.18 6.62 14.04
C GLU A 190 4.05 7.45 13.40
N ALA A 191 4.37 8.64 12.90
CA ALA A 191 3.45 9.40 12.06
C ALA A 191 3.20 8.67 10.72
N THR A 192 2.12 9.05 10.02
CA THR A 192 1.87 8.60 8.65
C THR A 192 2.45 9.59 7.64
N VAL A 193 2.75 9.10 6.45
CA VAL A 193 3.00 9.89 5.25
C VAL A 193 1.76 10.75 4.95
N TYR A 194 2.00 11.99 4.53
CA TYR A 194 0.92 12.92 4.21
C TYR A 194 0.25 12.58 2.88
N PHE A 195 -1.09 12.51 2.90
CA PHE A 195 -1.93 12.51 1.72
C PHE A 195 -2.94 13.65 1.83
N ALA A 196 -3.27 14.27 0.69
CA ALA A 196 -4.30 15.29 0.65
C ALA A 196 -5.64 14.71 1.15
N PRO A 197 -6.28 15.31 2.19
CA PRO A 197 -7.55 14.84 2.72
C PRO A 197 -8.66 14.83 1.66
N LEU A 198 -9.60 13.90 1.75
CA LEU A 198 -10.69 13.77 0.77
C LEU A 198 -11.58 15.02 0.71
N ASP A 199 -11.69 15.70 1.84
CA ASP A 199 -12.38 16.95 2.08
C ASP A 199 -11.76 18.15 1.34
N TYR A 200 -10.55 18.00 0.78
CA TYR A 200 -9.97 18.97 -0.15
C TYR A 200 -10.57 18.89 -1.56
N PHE A 201 -11.32 17.83 -1.86
CA PHE A 201 -11.88 17.57 -3.18
C PHE A 201 -13.39 17.78 -3.20
N ASP A 202 -13.87 18.33 -4.31
CA ASP A 202 -15.29 18.53 -4.57
C ASP A 202 -15.86 17.25 -5.21
N LYS A 203 -16.67 16.49 -4.45
CA LYS A 203 -17.28 15.24 -4.92
C LYS A 203 -18.26 15.47 -6.08
N GLU A 204 -18.93 16.63 -6.13
CA GLU A 204 -19.90 16.97 -7.17
C GLU A 204 -19.21 17.43 -8.46
N LYS A 205 -18.02 18.03 -8.34
CA LYS A 205 -17.19 18.45 -9.48
C LYS A 205 -16.12 17.42 -9.83
N GLY A 206 -16.48 16.13 -9.82
CA GLY A 206 -15.63 15.06 -10.32
C GLY A 206 -14.36 14.80 -9.50
N PHE A 207 -14.40 15.06 -8.18
CA PHE A 207 -13.26 14.92 -7.28
C PHE A 207 -12.07 15.82 -7.64
N LEU A 208 -12.33 17.03 -8.14
CA LEU A 208 -11.30 18.05 -8.36
C LEU A 208 -10.99 18.81 -7.07
N LEU A 209 -9.75 19.29 -6.94
CA LEU A 209 -9.33 20.11 -5.80
C LEU A 209 -10.15 21.39 -5.73
N LYS A 210 -10.72 21.68 -4.56
CA LYS A 210 -11.57 22.86 -4.34
C LYS A 210 -10.79 24.17 -4.56
N PRO A 211 -11.41 25.24 -5.09
CA PRO A 211 -10.74 26.52 -5.36
C PRO A 211 -10.03 27.10 -4.13
N GLU A 212 -10.66 27.08 -2.96
CA GLU A 212 -10.12 27.59 -1.71
C GLU A 212 -8.87 26.81 -1.25
N VAL A 213 -8.77 25.52 -1.58
CA VAL A 213 -7.57 24.73 -1.32
C VAL A 213 -6.46 25.12 -2.29
N LYS A 214 -6.77 25.31 -3.57
CA LYS A 214 -5.78 25.78 -4.56
C LYS A 214 -5.18 27.12 -4.14
N GLU A 215 -6.02 28.05 -3.69
CA GLU A 215 -5.60 29.37 -3.22
C GLU A 215 -4.74 29.26 -1.95
N LYS A 216 -5.17 28.46 -0.97
CA LYS A 216 -4.42 28.20 0.28
C LYS A 216 -2.99 27.72 0.02
N TYR A 217 -2.78 26.90 -1.02
CA TYR A 217 -1.48 26.32 -1.37
C TYR A 217 -0.82 27.01 -2.58
N ALA A 218 -1.33 28.17 -3.03
CA ALA A 218 -0.85 28.86 -4.22
C ALA A 218 0.57 29.42 -4.03
N SER A 219 0.93 29.87 -2.83
CA SER A 219 2.26 30.42 -2.51
C SER A 219 3.32 29.36 -2.21
N ASN A 220 2.95 28.09 -2.03
CA ASN A 220 3.94 27.03 -1.77
C ASN A 220 4.86 26.84 -2.97
N GLU A 221 6.16 26.68 -2.72
CA GLU A 221 7.15 26.43 -3.77
C GLU A 221 6.94 25.08 -4.46
N SER A 222 6.54 24.07 -3.70
CA SER A 222 6.25 22.72 -4.18
C SER A 222 4.74 22.41 -4.21
N GLY A 223 4.41 21.34 -4.91
CA GLY A 223 3.07 20.78 -4.96
C GLY A 223 2.59 20.19 -3.63
N LEU A 224 1.31 19.85 -3.54
CA LEU A 224 0.70 19.34 -2.30
C LEU A 224 1.16 17.91 -1.97
N THR A 225 1.24 17.07 -2.99
CA THR A 225 1.79 15.70 -2.94
C THR A 225 2.39 15.36 -4.30
N VAL A 226 3.03 14.20 -4.43
CA VAL A 226 3.55 13.70 -5.72
C VAL A 226 2.50 13.72 -6.84
N GLY A 227 1.33 13.11 -6.61
CA GLY A 227 0.28 13.06 -7.63
C GLY A 227 -0.64 14.29 -7.70
N ILE A 228 -0.55 15.21 -6.73
CA ILE A 228 -1.34 16.46 -6.67
C ILE A 228 -0.36 17.62 -6.63
N HIS A 229 0.54 17.66 -7.61
CA HIS A 229 1.63 18.64 -7.63
C HIS A 229 1.22 20.01 -8.18
N MET A 230 0.01 20.11 -8.79
CA MET A 230 -0.56 21.37 -9.31
C MET A 230 0.35 22.11 -10.30
N GLY A 231 1.16 21.38 -11.08
CA GLY A 231 2.13 21.97 -12.02
C GLY A 231 3.40 22.53 -11.37
N LYS A 232 3.58 22.36 -10.05
CA LYS A 232 4.76 22.77 -9.29
C LYS A 232 5.77 21.63 -9.14
N PRO A 233 7.02 21.92 -8.70
CA PRO A 233 7.98 20.90 -8.26
C PRO A 233 7.37 19.91 -7.26
N LEU A 234 7.84 18.66 -7.30
CA LEU A 234 7.37 17.63 -6.37
C LEU A 234 7.83 17.97 -4.94
N PRO A 235 6.97 17.79 -3.92
CA PRO A 235 7.38 17.93 -2.53
C PRO A 235 8.41 16.85 -2.16
N ALA A 236 9.55 17.28 -1.63
CA ALA A 236 10.65 16.39 -1.28
C ALA A 236 10.24 15.32 -0.26
N ASN A 237 10.59 14.07 -0.51
CA ASN A 237 10.33 12.92 0.37
C ASN A 237 8.84 12.68 0.70
N SER A 238 7.92 13.20 -0.12
CA SER A 238 6.48 13.17 0.16
C SER A 238 5.89 11.77 0.31
N GLN A 239 6.55 10.70 -0.16
CA GLN A 239 6.13 9.30 -0.01
C GLN A 239 7.10 8.45 0.83
N THR A 240 8.25 9.02 1.22
CA THR A 240 9.30 8.33 1.97
C THR A 240 9.52 8.87 3.37
N LYS A 241 8.95 10.03 3.74
CA LYS A 241 9.02 10.58 5.11
C LYS A 241 7.62 10.92 5.64
N ALA A 242 7.41 10.61 6.91
CA ALA A 242 6.21 10.95 7.65
C ALA A 242 6.38 12.24 8.46
N GLY A 243 5.28 12.93 8.77
CA GLY A 243 5.28 14.12 9.64
C GLY A 243 5.86 15.40 9.02
N LEU A 244 5.85 15.50 7.69
CA LEU A 244 6.20 16.71 6.94
C LEU A 244 5.05 17.73 6.92
#